data_AF-A0A0C2CUG3-F1
#
_entry.id   AF-A0A0C2CUG3-F1
#
_cell.length_a   1.000
_cell.length_b   1.000
_cell.length_c   1.000
_cell.angle_alpha   90.00
_cell.angle_beta   90.00
_cell.angle_gamma   90.00
#
_symmetry.space_group_name_H-M   'P 1'
#
loop_
_entity.id
_entity.type
_entity.pdbx_description
1 polymer ?
#
loop_
_entity_poly.entity_id
_entity_poly.type
_entity_poly.pdbx_seq_one_letter_code
_entity_poly.pdbx_strand_id
1 'polypeptide(L)'
;MTSSGDGDGDPGDGDPGDGDPGDGDPGDGDPGDGDPGDGDPGDGDPGDGDGDSCPAGQMLCGGICVDTATDAANCGMCGHVCDIKDNVGGCIEGECAPTLSECVTSEDPPASCDEVCMGEGKICVSDGCYGQTTFVWYAFGSDCANFQGSHVGGPCTFPNIAETNHYRCCCGEP
;
A
#
# COMPACT_ATOMS: atom_id res chain seq x y z
N MET A 1 76.56 49.71 -21.62
CA MET A 1 76.44 50.44 -20.34
C MET A 1 75.35 49.76 -19.53
N THR A 2 75.63 49.49 -18.24
CA THR A 2 74.75 49.08 -17.11
C THR A 2 73.90 47.81 -17.30
N SER A 3 74.22 46.65 -16.69
CA SER A 3 74.13 46.20 -15.27
C SER A 3 72.73 45.74 -14.83
N SER A 4 72.74 44.71 -13.97
CA SER A 4 71.63 44.03 -13.24
C SER A 4 71.06 42.79 -13.95
N GLY A 5 70.86 41.63 -13.31
CA GLY A 5 70.90 41.33 -11.87
C GLY A 5 70.85 39.82 -11.61
N ASP A 6 70.87 39.54 -10.31
CA ASP A 6 71.17 38.30 -9.60
C ASP A 6 70.11 37.18 -9.71
N GLY A 7 70.51 35.96 -9.38
CA GLY A 7 69.60 34.84 -9.12
C GLY A 7 70.27 33.47 -9.06
N ASP A 8 70.96 33.18 -7.95
CA ASP A 8 71.44 31.84 -7.60
C ASP A 8 70.27 30.91 -7.25
N GLY A 9 70.22 29.74 -7.87
CA GLY A 9 69.35 28.64 -7.49
C GLY A 9 70.10 27.33 -7.67
N ASP A 10 70.30 26.60 -6.58
CA ASP A 10 70.74 25.20 -6.62
C ASP A 10 69.97 24.42 -5.53
N PRO A 11 69.18 23.38 -5.88
CA PRO A 11 68.42 22.57 -4.93
C PRO A 11 69.03 21.18 -4.67
N GLY A 12 68.78 20.65 -3.47
CA GLY A 12 68.93 19.24 -3.09
C GLY A 12 69.80 19.05 -1.83
N ASP A 13 69.70 18.01 -1.01
CA ASP A 13 68.74 16.91 -0.81
C ASP A 13 69.13 16.23 0.52
N GLY A 14 68.16 15.56 1.17
CA GLY A 14 68.39 14.46 2.12
C GLY A 14 68.33 14.81 3.61
N ASP A 15 67.93 13.93 4.52
CA ASP A 15 67.17 12.67 4.49
C ASP A 15 66.70 12.47 5.95
N PRO A 16 65.48 11.95 6.25
CA PRO A 16 64.94 11.94 7.61
C PRO A 16 65.65 10.93 8.52
N GLY A 17 66.09 11.36 9.70
CA GLY A 17 66.65 10.49 10.73
C GLY A 17 65.62 10.07 11.77
N ASP A 18 65.51 8.76 11.98
CA ASP A 18 64.61 8.04 12.88
C ASP A 18 64.86 8.37 14.37
N GLY A 19 63.78 8.70 15.09
CA GLY A 19 63.79 8.78 16.55
C GLY A 19 63.05 7.59 17.15
N ASP A 20 63.77 6.70 17.83
CA ASP A 20 63.19 5.61 18.64
C ASP A 20 62.37 6.21 19.80
N PRO A 21 61.06 5.92 19.90
CA PRO A 21 60.26 6.26 21.06
C PRO A 21 60.66 5.36 22.24
N GLY A 22 60.97 5.97 23.39
CA GLY A 22 61.35 5.26 24.60
C GLY A 22 60.25 4.38 25.19
N ASP A 23 60.67 3.29 25.83
CA ASP A 23 59.83 2.38 26.61
C ASP A 23 59.26 3.10 27.84
N GLY A 24 57.97 3.43 27.78
CA GLY A 24 57.19 3.81 28.95
C GLY A 24 56.19 2.70 29.23
N ASP A 25 56.42 1.90 30.28
CA ASP A 25 55.44 0.97 30.85
C ASP A 25 54.22 1.76 31.37
N PRO A 26 53.04 1.68 30.74
CA PRO A 26 51.82 2.18 31.34
C PRO A 26 51.41 1.16 32.40
N GLY A 27 51.45 1.57 33.67
CA GLY A 27 51.24 0.69 34.81
C GLY A 27 49.93 -0.09 34.79
N ASP A 28 49.93 -1.17 35.57
CA ASP A 28 48.78 -2.03 35.86
C ASP A 28 47.63 -1.20 36.46
N GLY A 29 46.76 -0.68 35.59
CA GLY A 29 45.42 -0.30 35.98
C GLY A 29 44.58 -1.58 35.96
N ASP A 30 44.18 -2.05 37.14
CA ASP A 30 43.14 -3.08 37.29
C ASP A 30 42.00 -2.73 36.33
N PRO A 31 41.69 -3.58 35.32
CA PRO A 31 40.41 -3.51 34.69
C PRO A 31 39.41 -3.74 35.82
N GLY A 32 38.68 -2.70 36.20
CA GLY A 32 37.45 -2.93 36.95
C GLY A 32 36.68 -3.98 36.16
N ASP A 33 36.23 -5.03 36.86
CA ASP A 33 35.24 -5.97 36.35
C ASP A 33 33.97 -5.16 36.03
N GLY A 34 33.98 -4.48 34.89
CA GLY A 34 32.79 -4.02 34.23
C GLY A 34 32.15 -5.29 33.74
N ASP A 35 31.35 -5.91 34.60
CA ASP A 35 30.33 -6.86 34.21
C ASP A 35 29.61 -6.16 33.05
N PRO A 36 29.79 -6.58 31.79
CA PRO A 36 28.93 -6.11 30.72
C PRO A 36 27.60 -6.68 31.15
N GLY A 37 26.80 -5.86 31.85
CA GLY A 37 25.50 -6.28 32.32
C GLY A 37 24.88 -6.99 31.16
N ASP A 38 24.56 -8.27 31.37
CA ASP A 38 23.86 -9.08 30.40
C ASP A 38 22.62 -8.25 30.05
N GLY A 39 22.75 -7.50 28.96
CA GLY A 39 21.64 -6.91 28.26
C GLY A 39 21.00 -8.10 27.61
N ASP A 40 20.38 -8.93 28.44
CA ASP A 40 19.40 -9.89 28.04
C ASP A 40 18.39 -9.05 27.27
N PRO A 41 18.37 -9.12 25.93
CA PRO A 41 17.34 -8.48 25.16
C PRO A 41 16.11 -9.24 25.59
N GLY A 42 15.43 -8.69 26.61
CA GLY A 42 14.56 -9.44 27.48
C GLY A 42 13.78 -10.42 26.65
N ASP A 43 13.88 -11.69 27.02
CA ASP A 43 12.95 -12.73 26.59
C ASP A 43 11.57 -12.08 26.70
N GLY A 44 11.06 -11.62 25.57
CA GLY A 44 9.72 -11.09 25.45
C GLY A 44 8.85 -12.31 25.59
N ASP A 45 8.64 -12.73 26.84
CA ASP A 45 7.69 -13.75 27.20
C ASP A 45 6.34 -13.22 26.70
N PRO A 46 5.73 -13.83 25.67
CA PRO A 46 4.41 -13.41 25.21
C PRO A 46 3.30 -13.84 26.19
N GLY A 47 3.66 -14.39 27.35
CA GLY A 47 2.74 -14.76 28.41
C GLY A 47 2.58 -13.65 29.44
N ASP A 48 1.33 -13.37 29.79
CA ASP A 48 0.92 -12.68 31.03
C ASP A 48 0.76 -11.16 30.95
N GLY A 49 -0.08 -10.71 30.01
CA GLY A 49 -0.78 -9.43 30.09
C GLY A 49 -2.11 -9.48 29.33
N ASP A 50 -3.21 -9.73 30.06
CA ASP A 50 -4.61 -9.44 29.71
C ASP A 50 -4.95 -9.39 28.20
N GLY A 51 -5.27 -10.56 27.65
CA GLY A 51 -5.60 -10.81 26.24
C GLY A 51 -6.88 -10.17 25.73
N ASP A 52 -6.98 -8.84 25.79
CA ASP A 52 -8.08 -8.04 25.24
C ASP A 52 -7.60 -6.96 24.24
N SER A 53 -6.30 -6.85 23.98
CA SER A 53 -5.76 -5.87 23.01
C SER A 53 -5.04 -6.53 21.84
N CYS A 54 -5.47 -6.20 20.63
CA CYS A 54 -4.84 -6.63 19.39
C CYS A 54 -3.59 -5.81 19.04
N PRO A 55 -2.70 -6.32 18.17
CA PRO A 55 -1.61 -5.55 17.61
C PRO A 55 -2.10 -4.23 16.99
N ALA A 56 -1.23 -3.22 16.95
CA ALA A 56 -1.57 -1.94 16.34
C ALA A 56 -2.06 -2.14 14.89
N GLY A 57 -3.20 -1.53 14.55
CA GLY A 57 -3.85 -1.69 13.25
C GLY A 57 -4.84 -2.85 13.16
N GLN A 58 -5.06 -3.63 14.22
CA GLN A 58 -6.05 -4.71 14.27
C GLN A 58 -7.14 -4.47 15.32
N MET A 59 -8.32 -5.06 15.09
CA MET A 59 -9.47 -5.04 15.98
C MET A 59 -9.73 -6.43 16.55
N LEU A 60 -10.15 -6.50 17.82
CA LEU A 60 -10.57 -7.75 18.45
C LEU A 60 -11.98 -8.12 18.00
N CYS A 61 -12.09 -9.10 17.10
CA CYS A 61 -13.34 -9.65 16.59
C CYS A 61 -13.56 -11.06 17.14
N GLY A 62 -14.47 -11.20 18.10
CA GLY A 62 -14.84 -12.51 18.66
C GLY A 62 -13.67 -13.25 19.33
N GLY A 63 -12.70 -12.52 19.89
CA GLY A 63 -11.50 -13.09 20.53
C GLY A 63 -10.32 -13.33 19.57
N ILE A 64 -10.44 -12.95 18.30
CA ILE A 64 -9.37 -13.05 17.29
C ILE A 64 -9.05 -11.64 16.79
N CYS A 65 -7.77 -11.34 16.60
CA CYS A 65 -7.35 -10.07 16.03
C CYS A 65 -7.47 -10.09 14.50
N VAL A 66 -8.15 -9.08 13.98
CA VAL A 66 -8.47 -8.93 12.56
C VAL A 66 -8.02 -7.57 12.07
N ASP A 67 -7.38 -7.54 10.90
CA ASP A 67 -7.10 -6.29 10.18
C ASP A 67 -8.35 -5.86 9.42
N THR A 68 -9.14 -4.99 10.03
CA THR A 68 -10.38 -4.47 9.42
C THR A 68 -10.11 -3.55 8.24
N ALA A 69 -8.86 -3.15 7.97
CA ALA A 69 -8.54 -2.32 6.81
C ALA A 69 -8.43 -3.13 5.51
N THR A 70 -8.24 -4.45 5.61
CA THR A 70 -7.96 -5.34 4.47
C THR A 70 -8.76 -6.65 4.48
N ASP A 71 -9.33 -7.05 5.62
CA ASP A 71 -10.15 -8.26 5.71
C ASP A 71 -11.56 -8.01 5.16
N ALA A 72 -11.87 -8.63 4.01
CA ALA A 72 -13.16 -8.55 3.36
C ALA A 72 -14.33 -9.12 4.19
N ALA A 73 -14.08 -9.95 5.22
CA ALA A 73 -15.13 -10.45 6.11
C ALA A 73 -15.38 -9.54 7.33
N ASN A 74 -14.54 -8.54 7.55
CA ASN A 74 -14.55 -7.67 8.73
C ASN A 74 -14.16 -6.23 8.36
N CYS A 75 -14.58 -5.75 7.20
CA CYS A 75 -14.09 -4.49 6.65
C CYS A 75 -14.64 -3.29 7.42
N GLY A 76 -13.77 -2.45 7.96
CA GLY A 76 -14.13 -1.32 8.81
C GLY A 76 -14.62 -1.71 10.21
N MET A 77 -15.32 -2.84 10.34
CA MET A 77 -15.79 -3.39 11.61
C MET A 77 -16.00 -4.92 11.56
N CYS A 78 -15.98 -5.56 12.73
CA CYS A 78 -16.20 -6.99 12.86
C CYS A 78 -17.53 -7.44 12.24
N GLY A 79 -17.46 -8.44 11.35
CA GLY A 79 -18.62 -9.03 10.68
C GLY A 79 -19.21 -8.20 9.54
N HIS A 80 -18.61 -7.06 9.16
CA HIS A 80 -18.99 -6.33 7.95
C HIS A 80 -18.33 -6.99 6.73
N VAL A 81 -19.12 -7.76 5.99
CA VAL A 81 -18.65 -8.56 4.86
C VAL A 81 -18.81 -7.76 3.57
N CYS A 82 -17.71 -7.51 2.87
CA CYS A 82 -17.73 -6.87 1.56
C CYS A 82 -18.10 -7.87 0.46
N ASP A 83 -18.85 -7.37 -0.52
CA ASP A 83 -19.08 -8.11 -1.76
C ASP A 83 -17.81 -8.18 -2.60
N ILE A 84 -17.58 -9.36 -3.19
CA ILE A 84 -16.55 -9.59 -4.20
C ILE A 84 -17.21 -10.37 -5.34
N LYS A 85 -17.29 -9.76 -6.53
CA LYS A 85 -17.81 -10.36 -7.77
C LYS A 85 -16.72 -10.34 -8.82
N ASP A 86 -16.34 -11.51 -9.35
CA ASP A 86 -15.38 -11.63 -10.45
C ASP A 86 -14.01 -10.96 -10.18
N ASN A 87 -13.53 -11.08 -8.95
CA ASN A 87 -12.33 -10.40 -8.43
C ASN A 87 -12.44 -8.86 -8.43
N VAL A 88 -13.67 -8.33 -8.41
CA VAL A 88 -14.00 -6.92 -8.20
C VAL A 88 -14.74 -6.73 -6.87
N GLY A 89 -14.37 -5.72 -6.08
CA GLY A 89 -14.80 -5.48 -4.70
C GLY A 89 -13.73 -5.75 -3.63
N GLY A 90 -14.17 -6.02 -2.40
CA GLY A 90 -13.30 -6.31 -1.26
C GLY A 90 -12.98 -5.10 -0.38
N CYS A 91 -12.17 -5.30 0.66
CA CYS A 91 -11.88 -4.27 1.64
C CYS A 91 -10.68 -3.42 1.23
N ILE A 92 -10.88 -2.10 1.17
CA ILE A 92 -9.83 -1.13 0.87
C ILE A 92 -9.90 -0.03 1.92
N GLU A 93 -8.85 0.07 2.73
CA GLU A 93 -8.70 1.12 3.77
C GLU A 93 -9.88 1.13 4.77
N GLY A 94 -10.50 -0.02 5.00
CA GLY A 94 -11.64 -0.18 5.92
C GLY A 94 -13.00 0.07 5.30
N GLU A 95 -13.07 0.30 3.98
CA GLU A 95 -14.32 0.50 3.26
C GLU A 95 -14.50 -0.59 2.19
N CYS A 96 -15.74 -1.03 1.97
CA CYS A 96 -16.03 -1.99 0.92
C CYS A 96 -15.97 -1.32 -0.44
N ALA A 97 -15.01 -1.76 -1.26
CA ALA A 97 -14.89 -1.33 -2.64
C ALA A 97 -16.11 -1.78 -3.45
N PRO A 98 -16.54 -0.97 -4.42
CA PRO A 98 -17.70 -1.31 -5.24
C PRO A 98 -17.42 -2.50 -6.16
N THR A 99 -18.50 -3.17 -6.56
CA THR A 99 -18.48 -4.32 -7.46
C THR A 99 -19.13 -3.97 -8.80
N LEU A 100 -18.83 -4.75 -9.84
CA LEU A 100 -19.62 -4.67 -11.06
C LEU A 100 -20.99 -5.34 -10.87
N SER A 101 -22.04 -4.71 -11.38
CA SER A 101 -23.39 -5.27 -11.45
C SER A 101 -23.41 -6.55 -12.28
N GLU A 102 -24.52 -7.28 -12.23
CA GLU A 102 -24.79 -8.29 -13.25
C GLU A 102 -24.81 -7.69 -14.66
N CYS A 103 -24.63 -8.55 -15.66
CA CYS A 103 -24.67 -8.12 -17.05
C CYS A 103 -26.05 -7.57 -17.41
N VAL A 104 -26.10 -6.32 -17.87
CA VAL A 104 -27.33 -5.65 -18.30
C VAL A 104 -27.37 -5.61 -19.82
N THR A 105 -28.48 -6.04 -20.40
CA THR A 105 -28.80 -5.83 -21.81
C THR A 105 -29.38 -4.43 -21.99
N SER A 106 -28.85 -3.62 -22.89
CA SER A 106 -29.45 -2.32 -23.22
C SER A 106 -30.81 -2.54 -23.90
N GLU A 107 -31.88 -2.23 -23.18
CA GLU A 107 -33.24 -2.13 -23.74
C GLU A 107 -33.47 -0.72 -24.33
N ASP A 108 -34.63 -0.48 -24.93
CA ASP A 108 -35.04 0.83 -25.42
C ASP A 108 -36.20 1.39 -24.53
N PRO A 109 -35.93 2.35 -23.62
CA PRO A 109 -34.65 3.02 -23.35
C PRO A 109 -33.73 2.20 -22.41
N PRO A 110 -32.40 2.42 -22.43
CA PRO A 110 -31.47 1.70 -21.58
C PRO A 110 -31.55 2.21 -20.13
N ALA A 111 -31.37 1.31 -19.16
CA ALA A 111 -31.36 1.66 -17.74
C ALA A 111 -30.06 2.42 -17.37
N SER A 112 -30.20 3.48 -16.60
CA SER A 112 -29.04 4.18 -16.00
C SER A 112 -28.32 3.27 -14.99
N CYS A 113 -27.04 3.55 -14.71
CA CYS A 113 -26.34 2.84 -13.65
C CYS A 113 -26.93 3.13 -12.27
N ASP A 114 -27.54 4.30 -12.07
CA ASP A 114 -28.34 4.58 -10.88
C ASP A 114 -29.48 3.55 -10.73
N GLU A 115 -30.27 3.33 -11.78
CA GLU A 115 -31.36 2.34 -11.77
C GLU A 115 -30.86 0.91 -11.59
N VAL A 116 -29.79 0.55 -12.29
CA VAL A 116 -29.18 -0.79 -12.20
C VAL A 116 -28.70 -1.06 -10.77
N CYS A 117 -27.92 -0.15 -10.18
CA CYS A 117 -27.40 -0.34 -8.82
C CYS A 117 -28.52 -0.32 -7.78
N MET A 118 -29.51 0.56 -7.92
CA MET A 118 -30.70 0.55 -7.04
C MET A 118 -31.45 -0.78 -7.10
N GLY A 119 -31.48 -1.44 -8.26
CA GLY A 119 -32.04 -2.78 -8.43
C GLY A 119 -31.31 -3.87 -7.61
N GLU A 120 -30.02 -3.67 -7.32
CA GLU A 120 -29.21 -4.53 -6.44
C GLU A 120 -29.21 -4.07 -4.98
N GLY A 121 -29.94 -3.00 -4.62
CA GLY A 121 -29.88 -2.39 -3.29
C GLY A 121 -28.58 -1.62 -3.02
N LYS A 122 -27.90 -1.20 -4.09
CA LYS A 122 -26.60 -0.54 -4.10
C LYS A 122 -26.70 0.89 -4.64
N ILE A 123 -25.64 1.67 -4.49
CA ILE A 123 -25.53 3.01 -5.08
C ILE A 123 -24.47 2.98 -6.19
N CYS A 124 -24.71 3.71 -7.28
CA CYS A 124 -23.73 3.85 -8.34
C CYS A 124 -22.51 4.66 -7.88
N VAL A 125 -21.32 4.13 -8.14
CA VAL A 125 -20.06 4.82 -7.80
C VAL A 125 -19.53 5.55 -9.03
N SER A 126 -19.67 6.87 -9.01
CA SER A 126 -19.28 7.73 -10.15
C SER A 126 -17.77 7.65 -10.46
N ASP A 127 -16.93 7.47 -9.47
CA ASP A 127 -15.47 7.29 -9.64
C ASP A 127 -15.07 5.88 -10.13
N GLY A 128 -16.07 5.00 -10.28
CA GLY A 128 -15.90 3.67 -10.85
C GLY A 128 -15.34 2.61 -9.91
N CYS A 129 -15.07 1.46 -10.50
CA CYS A 129 -14.55 0.29 -9.77
C CYS A 129 -13.03 0.34 -9.81
N TYR A 130 -12.39 0.42 -8.64
CA TYR A 130 -10.93 0.53 -8.46
C TYR A 130 -10.27 1.66 -9.27
N GLY A 131 -10.97 2.80 -9.40
CA GLY A 131 -10.47 3.97 -10.14
C GLY A 131 -10.32 3.74 -11.65
N GLN A 132 -10.90 2.65 -12.19
CA GLN A 132 -10.89 2.37 -13.62
C GLN A 132 -12.09 3.09 -14.27
N THR A 133 -13.32 2.56 -14.11
CA THR A 133 -14.51 3.11 -14.78
C THR A 133 -15.83 2.86 -14.06
N THR A 134 -16.77 3.78 -14.25
CA THR A 134 -18.15 3.78 -13.73
C THR A 134 -19.02 2.67 -14.34
N PHE A 135 -18.74 2.29 -15.59
CA PHE A 135 -19.34 1.12 -16.25
C PHE A 135 -18.36 0.49 -17.24
N VAL A 136 -18.65 -0.75 -17.65
CA VAL A 136 -17.87 -1.49 -18.67
C VAL A 136 -18.82 -1.94 -19.77
N TRP A 137 -18.45 -1.70 -21.03
CA TRP A 137 -19.23 -2.09 -22.20
C TRP A 137 -18.69 -3.35 -22.85
N TYR A 138 -19.60 -4.11 -23.44
CA TYR A 138 -19.29 -5.37 -24.09
C TYR A 138 -20.02 -5.49 -25.42
N ALA A 139 -19.31 -5.95 -26.46
CA ALA A 139 -19.86 -6.18 -27.80
C ALA A 139 -20.91 -7.29 -27.81
N PHE A 140 -20.68 -8.33 -27.01
CA PHE A 140 -21.52 -9.52 -26.94
C PHE A 140 -21.88 -9.84 -25.48
N GLY A 141 -23.06 -10.44 -25.26
CA GLY A 141 -23.50 -10.84 -23.92
C GLY A 141 -22.58 -11.87 -23.28
N SER A 142 -21.94 -12.73 -24.08
CA SER A 142 -20.89 -13.65 -23.60
C SER A 142 -19.71 -12.91 -23.00
N ASP A 143 -19.30 -11.80 -23.60
CA ASP A 143 -18.11 -11.06 -23.18
C ASP A 143 -18.40 -10.30 -21.88
N CYS A 144 -19.63 -9.79 -21.76
CA CYS A 144 -20.18 -9.21 -20.55
C CYS A 144 -20.26 -10.21 -19.40
N ALA A 145 -20.68 -11.44 -19.67
CA ALA A 145 -20.68 -12.52 -18.68
C ALA A 145 -19.27 -12.92 -18.23
N ASN A 146 -18.28 -12.82 -19.13
CA ASN A 146 -16.89 -13.24 -18.89
C ASN A 146 -15.93 -12.09 -18.54
N PHE A 147 -16.43 -10.87 -18.31
CA PHE A 147 -15.62 -9.70 -17.97
C PHE A 147 -14.56 -9.34 -19.04
N GLN A 148 -14.82 -9.68 -20.29
CA GLN A 148 -13.92 -9.42 -21.42
C GLN A 148 -14.34 -8.15 -22.16
N GLY A 149 -13.94 -6.98 -21.68
CA GLY A 149 -14.42 -5.72 -22.26
C GLY A 149 -13.45 -4.55 -22.12
N SER A 150 -13.83 -3.46 -22.77
CA SER A 150 -13.13 -2.18 -22.67
C SER A 150 -13.84 -1.29 -21.67
N HIS A 151 -13.04 -0.65 -20.83
CA HIS A 151 -13.49 0.26 -19.79
C HIS A 151 -13.87 1.61 -20.42
N VAL A 152 -15.04 2.15 -20.07
CA VAL A 152 -15.42 3.51 -20.46
C VAL A 152 -15.92 4.26 -19.24
N GLY A 153 -15.23 5.36 -18.87
CA GLY A 153 -15.69 6.23 -17.80
C GLY A 153 -16.91 7.05 -18.25
N GLY A 154 -17.89 7.23 -17.37
CA GLY A 154 -19.07 8.02 -17.66
C GLY A 154 -19.96 8.23 -16.43
N PRO A 155 -20.93 9.14 -16.47
CA PRO A 155 -21.78 9.40 -15.31
C PRO A 155 -22.73 8.23 -15.03
N CYS A 156 -23.18 8.10 -13.79
CA CYS A 156 -24.20 7.12 -13.40
C CYS A 156 -25.53 7.26 -14.17
N THR A 157 -25.80 8.46 -14.68
CA THR A 157 -27.07 8.84 -15.31
C THR A 157 -27.27 8.29 -16.72
N PHE A 158 -26.22 7.93 -17.47
CA PHE A 158 -26.37 7.28 -18.77
C PHE A 158 -25.03 6.78 -19.34
N PRO A 159 -24.97 5.57 -19.91
CA PRO A 159 -23.77 5.16 -20.62
C PRO A 159 -23.88 5.70 -22.07
N ASN A 160 -23.10 6.75 -22.37
CA ASN A 160 -23.28 7.65 -23.52
C ASN A 160 -22.74 7.12 -24.88
N ILE A 161 -22.81 5.82 -25.16
CA ILE A 161 -22.28 5.29 -26.43
C ILE A 161 -23.12 4.13 -26.95
N ALA A 162 -23.73 4.38 -28.11
CA ALA A 162 -24.49 3.43 -28.89
C ALA A 162 -23.57 2.74 -29.90
N GLU A 163 -23.05 1.55 -29.56
CA GLU A 163 -22.62 0.54 -30.56
C GLU A 163 -22.82 -0.91 -30.08
N THR A 164 -23.00 -1.16 -28.78
CA THR A 164 -23.12 -2.52 -28.22
C THR A 164 -24.28 -2.66 -27.24
N ASN A 165 -24.85 -3.87 -27.14
CA ASN A 165 -26.10 -4.09 -26.42
C ASN A 165 -25.93 -4.53 -24.95
N HIS A 166 -24.72 -4.53 -24.39
CA HIS A 166 -24.49 -5.07 -23.04
C HIS A 166 -23.49 -4.24 -22.24
N TYR A 167 -23.79 -4.01 -20.96
CA TYR A 167 -22.95 -3.25 -20.03
C TYR A 167 -23.06 -3.75 -18.59
N ARG A 168 -22.11 -3.37 -17.75
CA ARG A 168 -22.15 -3.53 -16.29
C ARG A 168 -21.84 -2.21 -15.62
N CYS A 169 -22.49 -1.92 -14.50
CA CYS A 169 -22.32 -0.70 -13.74
C CYS A 169 -21.50 -0.95 -12.47
N CYS A 170 -20.75 0.04 -12.03
CA CYS A 170 -20.04 -0.04 -10.76
C CYS A 170 -20.98 0.36 -9.62
N CYS A 171 -21.26 -0.59 -8.74
CA CYS A 171 -22.23 -0.46 -7.67
C CYS A 171 -21.56 -0.73 -6.31
N GLY A 172 -21.64 0.23 -5.40
CA GLY A 172 -21.09 0.18 -4.05
C GLY A 172 -22.18 0.05 -2.98
N GLU A 173 -21.75 -0.09 -1.74
CA GLU A 173 -22.64 0.00 -0.59
C GLU A 173 -23.32 1.39 -0.54
N PRO A 174 -24.54 1.47 0.02
CA PRO A 174 -25.30 2.73 0.11
C PRO A 174 -24.75 3.75 1.11
#